data_AF-A0A9E2VC71-F1
#
_entry.id   AF-A0A9E2VC71-F1
#
_cell.length_a   1.000
_cell.length_b   1.000
_cell.length_c   1.000
_cell.angle_alpha   90.00
_cell.angle_beta   90.00
_cell.angle_gamma   90.00
#
_symmetry.space_group_name_H-M   'P 1'
#
loop_
_entity.id
_entity.type
_entity.pdbx_description
1 polymer ?
#
loop_
_entity_poly.entity_id
_entity_poly.type
_entity_poly.pdbx_seq_one_letter_code
_entity_poly.pdbx_strand_id
1 'polypeptide(L)'
;MNKKKTLIAISLIAFGAITRLLLKDLPNVETITITALLAGSMLGWGYAIVVALSAMAITDVVIGNDSILLFTWSAFVIIGLLGVILRHKSKTGAKYILQMTGLGMGASVFFYLFTNFGVWLLWPQMYVHTWQGLVQCYVMGLPFLKYNMLGNLVIVPVVSSVVVFAPQWLKLYNRKKEYVKN
;
A
#
# COMPACT_ATOMS: atom_id res chain seq x y z
N MET A 1 10.69 20.67 -10.15
CA MET A 1 9.95 19.41 -9.92
C MET A 1 9.62 18.75 -11.27
N ASN A 2 9.80 17.43 -11.42
CA ASN A 2 9.43 16.74 -12.66
C ASN A 2 7.90 16.61 -12.75
N LYS A 3 7.25 17.38 -13.63
CA LYS A 3 5.78 17.44 -13.77
C LYS A 3 5.13 16.06 -13.88
N LYS A 4 5.74 15.13 -14.62
CA LYS A 4 5.22 13.76 -14.79
C LYS A 4 5.22 12.97 -13.47
N LYS A 5 6.30 13.06 -12.70
CA LYS A 5 6.39 12.38 -11.39
C LYS A 5 5.37 12.93 -10.40
N THR A 6 5.18 14.25 -10.40
CA THR A 6 4.17 14.92 -9.58
C THR A 6 2.76 14.46 -9.93
N LEU A 7 2.42 14.36 -11.22
CA LEU A 7 1.12 13.85 -11.65
C LEU A 7 0.88 12.41 -11.20
N ILE A 8 1.88 11.52 -11.36
CA ILE A 8 1.77 10.14 -10.88
C ILE A 8 1.57 10.10 -9.36
N ALA A 9 2.31 10.91 -8.60
CA ALA A 9 2.16 10.97 -7.15
C ALA A 9 0.75 11.41 -6.74
N ILE A 10 0.21 12.45 -7.37
CA ILE A 10 -1.16 12.93 -7.12
C ILE A 10 -2.18 11.84 -7.47
N SER A 11 -2.01 11.15 -8.61
CA SER A 11 -2.88 10.03 -8.99
C SER A 11 -2.83 8.89 -7.99
N LEU A 12 -1.65 8.55 -7.46
CA LEU A 12 -1.51 7.52 -6.43
C LEU A 12 -2.16 7.94 -5.11
N ILE A 13 -1.97 9.20 -4.68
CA ILE A 13 -2.63 9.74 -3.47
C ILE A 13 -4.14 9.67 -3.62
N ALA A 14 -4.67 10.15 -4.75
CA ALA A 14 -6.10 10.11 -5.03
C ALA A 14 -6.65 8.68 -5.07
N PHE A 15 -5.96 7.78 -5.78
CA PHE A 15 -6.32 6.36 -5.83
C PHE A 15 -6.38 5.74 -4.44
N GLY A 16 -5.30 5.85 -3.65
CA GLY A 16 -5.21 5.29 -2.31
C GLY A 16 -6.26 5.87 -1.37
N ALA A 17 -6.45 7.19 -1.39
CA ALA A 17 -7.43 7.85 -0.54
C ALA A 17 -8.87 7.45 -0.89
N ILE A 18 -9.26 7.55 -2.17
CA ILE A 18 -10.61 7.21 -2.62
C ILE A 18 -10.93 5.75 -2.33
N THR A 19 -10.02 4.83 -2.71
CA THR A 19 -10.30 3.41 -2.54
C THR A 19 -10.28 2.96 -1.08
N ARG A 20 -9.44 3.56 -0.22
CA ARG A 20 -9.53 3.32 1.23
C ARG A 20 -10.87 3.77 1.81
N LEU A 21 -11.40 4.92 1.37
CA LEU A 21 -12.72 5.39 1.82
C LEU A 21 -13.86 4.51 1.32
N LEU A 22 -13.77 3.99 0.09
CA LEU A 22 -14.77 3.07 -0.47
C LEU A 22 -14.77 1.71 0.22
N LEU A 23 -13.59 1.23 0.64
CA LEU A 23 -13.42 -0.09 1.25
C LEU A 23 -13.44 -0.04 2.79
N LYS A 24 -13.72 1.13 3.40
CA LYS A 24 -13.61 1.33 4.85
C LYS A 24 -14.46 0.36 5.69
N ASP A 25 -15.58 -0.10 5.14
CA ASP A 25 -16.52 -1.00 5.81
C ASP A 25 -16.11 -2.48 5.66
N LEU A 26 -15.10 -2.78 4.83
CA LEU A 26 -14.53 -4.11 4.71
C LEU A 26 -13.46 -4.33 5.79
N PRO A 27 -13.43 -5.51 6.43
CA PRO A 27 -12.48 -5.78 7.50
C PRO A 27 -11.03 -5.82 6.98
N ASN A 28 -10.20 -4.83 7.32
CA ASN A 28 -8.75 -4.75 7.00
C ASN A 28 -8.35 -4.93 5.53
N VAL A 29 -9.29 -4.73 4.61
CA VAL A 29 -9.00 -4.68 3.17
C VAL A 29 -8.70 -3.23 2.81
N GLU A 30 -7.47 -2.97 2.37
CA GLU A 30 -7.00 -1.61 2.11
C GLU A 30 -6.09 -1.55 0.87
N THR A 31 -5.89 -0.35 0.34
CA THR A 31 -5.17 -0.09 -0.91
C THR A 31 -3.95 0.83 -0.75
N ILE A 32 -3.70 1.33 0.45
CA ILE A 32 -2.51 2.11 0.83
C ILE A 32 -1.24 1.25 0.70
N THR A 33 -1.27 -0.06 1.01
CA THR A 33 -0.09 -0.94 0.79
C THR A 33 0.40 -0.86 -0.65
N ILE A 34 -0.47 -1.12 -1.64
CA ILE A 34 -0.08 -1.07 -3.05
C ILE A 34 0.25 0.36 -3.50
N THR A 35 -0.47 1.35 -2.99
CA THR A 35 -0.24 2.77 -3.29
C THR A 35 1.17 3.21 -2.86
N ALA A 36 1.58 2.87 -1.64
CA ALA A 36 2.89 3.18 -1.09
C ALA A 36 3.99 2.42 -1.84
N LEU A 37 3.82 1.12 -2.08
CA LEU A 37 4.78 0.31 -2.84
C LEU A 37 5.00 0.84 -4.27
N LEU A 38 3.93 1.27 -4.95
CA LEU A 38 4.02 1.89 -6.28
C LEU A 38 4.75 3.23 -6.22
N ALA A 39 4.48 4.06 -5.21
CA ALA A 39 5.18 5.33 -5.04
C ALA A 39 6.71 5.10 -4.90
N GLY A 40 7.13 4.16 -4.05
CA GLY A 40 8.53 3.79 -3.91
C GLY A 40 9.15 3.22 -5.18
N SER A 41 8.47 2.24 -5.79
CA SER A 41 9.00 1.53 -6.97
C SER A 41 8.99 2.37 -8.25
N MET A 42 8.11 3.36 -8.39
CA MET A 42 8.02 4.19 -9.58
C MET A 42 8.74 5.54 -9.43
N LEU A 43 8.68 6.15 -8.25
CA LEU A 43 9.06 7.55 -8.05
C LEU A 43 10.29 7.72 -7.14
N GLY A 44 10.55 6.76 -6.26
CA GLY A 44 11.68 6.74 -5.32
C GLY A 44 11.31 7.18 -3.90
N TRP A 45 12.29 7.16 -2.99
CA TRP A 45 12.09 7.27 -1.54
C TRP A 45 11.31 8.52 -1.10
N GLY A 46 11.65 9.70 -1.63
CA GLY A 46 10.96 10.94 -1.22
C GLY A 46 9.47 10.93 -1.56
N TYR A 47 9.10 10.37 -2.72
CA TYR A 47 7.71 10.20 -3.11
C TYR A 47 7.02 9.07 -2.35
N ALA A 48 7.74 8.00 -1.97
CA ALA A 48 7.19 6.95 -1.12
C ALA A 48 6.64 7.52 0.20
N ILE A 49 7.44 8.36 0.85
CA ILE A 49 7.07 9.04 2.10
C ILE A 49 5.87 9.97 1.86
N VAL A 50 5.97 10.88 0.89
CA VAL A 50 4.95 11.88 0.64
C VAL A 50 3.62 11.24 0.28
N VAL A 51 3.61 10.24 -0.60
CA VAL A 51 2.38 9.56 -1.03
C VAL A 51 1.75 8.79 0.13
N ALA A 52 2.53 8.02 0.89
CA ALA A 52 2.01 7.25 2.03
C ALA A 52 1.39 8.18 3.09
N LEU A 53 2.12 9.20 3.52
CA LEU A 53 1.63 10.14 4.54
C LEU A 53 0.43 10.95 4.07
N SER A 54 0.43 11.43 2.82
CA SER A 54 -0.68 12.23 2.30
C SER A 54 -1.95 11.40 2.18
N ALA A 55 -1.86 10.16 1.66
CA ALA A 55 -3.02 9.29 1.53
C ALA A 55 -3.61 8.93 2.91
N MET A 56 -2.75 8.62 3.89
CA MET A 56 -3.15 8.36 5.27
C MET A 56 -3.80 9.59 5.91
N ALA A 57 -3.16 10.75 5.83
CA ALA A 57 -3.66 11.99 6.43
C ALA A 57 -5.04 12.38 5.88
N ILE A 58 -5.23 12.33 4.55
CA ILE A 58 -6.52 12.67 3.91
C ILE A 58 -7.63 11.76 4.42
N THR A 59 -7.35 10.46 4.53
CA THR A 59 -8.38 9.48 4.88
C THR A 59 -8.66 9.42 6.38
N ASP A 60 -7.65 9.63 7.23
CA ASP A 60 -7.82 9.66 8.68
C ASP A 60 -8.58 10.91 9.14
N VAL A 61 -8.52 12.03 8.40
CA VAL A 61 -9.39 13.19 8.65
C VAL A 61 -10.87 12.85 8.48
N VAL A 62 -11.20 11.89 7.60
CA VAL A 62 -12.59 11.47 7.32
C VAL A 62 -13.02 10.29 8.18
N ILE A 63 -12.14 9.30 8.39
CA ILE A 63 -12.43 8.07 9.14
C ILE A 63 -12.29 8.28 10.65
N GLY A 64 -11.39 9.18 11.07
CA GLY A 64 -10.89 9.25 12.45
C GLY A 64 -9.71 8.29 12.67
N ASN A 65 -8.83 8.64 13.60
CA ASN A 65 -7.74 7.78 14.05
C ASN A 65 -7.39 8.12 15.52
N ASP A 66 -6.84 7.14 16.22
CA ASP A 66 -6.43 7.24 17.63
C ASP A 66 -4.90 7.28 17.75
N SER A 67 -4.37 7.11 18.96
CA SER A 67 -2.93 7.08 19.25
C SER A 67 -2.13 6.03 18.43
N ILE A 68 -2.79 5.01 17.88
CA ILE A 68 -2.19 4.02 16.98
C ILE A 68 -1.71 4.62 15.64
N LEU A 69 -2.10 5.87 15.33
CA LEU A 69 -1.66 6.60 14.14
C LEU A 69 -0.13 6.57 13.96
N LEU A 70 0.63 6.68 15.06
CA LEU A 70 2.10 6.67 15.01
C LEU A 70 2.63 5.36 14.41
N PHE A 71 2.01 4.23 14.76
CA PHE A 71 2.40 2.91 14.24
C PHE A 71 1.88 2.68 12.81
N THR A 72 0.63 3.07 12.53
CA THR A 72 0.05 2.86 11.20
C THR A 72 0.71 3.74 10.14
N TRP A 73 0.95 5.02 10.41
CA TRP A 73 1.58 5.95 9.47
C TRP A 73 3.04 5.57 9.19
N SER A 74 3.81 5.29 10.25
CA SER A 74 5.20 4.88 10.07
C SER A 74 5.32 3.52 9.37
N ALA A 75 4.40 2.58 9.62
CA ALA A 75 4.33 1.33 8.89
C ALA A 75 4.15 1.55 7.38
N PHE A 76 3.19 2.39 6.97
CA PHE A 76 2.97 2.67 5.55
C PHE A 76 4.13 3.43 4.89
N VAL A 77 4.84 4.27 5.63
CA VAL A 77 6.09 4.88 5.15
C VAL A 77 7.13 3.79 4.89
N ILE A 78 7.36 2.87 5.85
CA ILE A 78 8.31 1.77 5.70
C ILE A 78 7.92 0.87 4.52
N ILE A 79 6.64 0.53 4.38
CA ILE A 79 6.11 -0.24 3.25
C ILE A 79 6.40 0.48 1.93
N GLY A 80 6.18 1.79 1.86
CA GLY A 80 6.53 2.58 0.67
C GLY A 80 8.04 2.53 0.35
N LEU A 81 8.89 2.60 1.39
CA LEU A 81 10.33 2.49 1.23
C LEU A 81 10.77 1.09 0.74
N LEU A 82 10.10 0.01 1.14
CA LEU A 82 10.34 -1.32 0.58
C LEU A 82 10.11 -1.36 -0.94
N GLY A 83 9.15 -0.60 -1.45
CA GLY A 83 8.91 -0.46 -2.88
C GLY A 83 10.12 0.10 -3.65
N VAL A 84 10.96 0.93 -3.00
CA VAL A 84 12.16 1.53 -3.62
C VAL A 84 13.17 0.49 -4.08
N ILE A 85 13.18 -0.71 -3.48
CA ILE A 85 14.04 -1.83 -3.89
C ILE A 85 13.79 -2.21 -5.36
N LEU A 86 12.56 -2.05 -5.85
CA LEU A 86 12.18 -2.34 -7.24
C LEU A 86 12.35 -1.14 -8.18
N ARG A 87 12.85 0.01 -7.70
CA ARG A 87 12.93 1.25 -8.47
C ARG A 87 13.71 1.11 -9.77
N HIS A 88 14.83 0.41 -9.74
CA HIS A 88 15.71 0.24 -10.89
C HIS A 88 15.45 -1.08 -11.64
N LYS A 89 14.43 -1.86 -11.22
CA LYS A 89 14.02 -3.08 -11.93
C LYS A 89 13.07 -2.72 -13.07
N SER A 90 13.04 -3.59 -14.09
CA SER A 90 12.08 -3.47 -15.18
C SER A 90 10.65 -3.64 -14.64
N LYS A 91 9.75 -2.78 -15.11
CA LYS A 91 8.34 -2.73 -14.67
C LYS A 91 7.45 -3.34 -15.74
N THR A 92 7.86 -4.49 -16.25
CA THR A 92 7.23 -5.16 -17.39
C THR A 92 7.04 -6.65 -17.11
N GLY A 93 5.89 -7.16 -17.53
CA GLY A 93 5.57 -8.58 -17.49
C GLY A 93 5.27 -9.13 -16.09
N ALA A 94 5.02 -10.44 -16.04
CA ALA A 94 4.61 -11.16 -14.83
C ALA A 94 5.63 -11.08 -13.68
N LYS A 95 6.93 -10.95 -13.99
CA LYS A 95 7.98 -10.87 -12.96
C LYS A 95 7.79 -9.67 -12.03
N TYR A 96 7.49 -8.48 -12.57
CA TYR A 96 7.26 -7.30 -11.74
C TYR A 96 6.01 -7.47 -10.88
N ILE A 97 4.95 -8.04 -11.46
CA ILE A 97 3.70 -8.32 -10.73
C ILE A 97 3.98 -9.26 -9.55
N LEU A 98 4.69 -10.37 -9.79
CA LEU A 98 5.08 -11.31 -8.73
C LEU A 98 5.95 -10.66 -7.64
N GLN A 99 6.89 -9.80 -8.01
CA GLN A 99 7.72 -9.07 -7.05
C GLN A 99 6.89 -8.10 -6.20
N MET A 100 5.96 -7.36 -6.82
CA MET A 100 5.04 -6.47 -6.11
C MET A 100 4.14 -7.27 -5.17
N THR A 101 3.57 -8.39 -5.62
CA THR A 101 2.76 -9.29 -4.78
C THR A 101 3.56 -9.82 -3.60
N GLY A 102 4.80 -10.28 -3.82
CA GLY A 102 5.68 -10.72 -2.75
C GLY A 102 5.96 -9.63 -1.71
N LEU A 103 6.23 -8.39 -2.16
CA LEU A 103 6.37 -7.25 -1.26
C LEU A 103 5.07 -6.92 -0.53
N GLY A 104 3.91 -7.02 -1.18
CA GLY A 104 2.60 -6.81 -0.56
C GLY A 104 2.30 -7.82 0.54
N MET A 105 2.61 -9.10 0.32
CA MET A 105 2.44 -10.14 1.34
C MET A 105 3.40 -9.94 2.51
N GLY A 106 4.67 -9.60 2.24
CA GLY A 106 5.63 -9.22 3.27
C GLY A 106 5.20 -7.98 4.06
N ALA A 107 4.62 -6.99 3.38
CA ALA A 107 4.08 -5.79 4.00
C ALA A 107 2.91 -6.10 4.93
N SER A 108 2.00 -7.02 4.57
CA SER A 108 0.91 -7.47 5.46
C SER A 108 1.44 -8.07 6.76
N VAL A 109 2.45 -8.95 6.67
CA VAL A 109 3.06 -9.57 7.86
C VAL A 109 3.77 -8.52 8.71
N PHE A 110 4.56 -7.64 8.07
CA PHE A 110 5.25 -6.55 8.76
C PHE A 110 4.27 -5.60 9.46
N PHE A 111 3.23 -5.14 8.74
CA PHE A 111 2.22 -4.24 9.26
C PHE A 111 1.55 -4.86 10.48
N TYR A 112 1.09 -6.11 10.37
CA TYR A 112 0.49 -6.84 11.48
C TYR A 112 1.41 -6.92 12.70
N LEU A 113 2.67 -7.30 12.53
CA LEU A 113 3.61 -7.40 13.65
C LEU A 113 3.82 -6.02 14.30
N PHE A 114 4.07 -5.01 13.47
CA PHE A 114 4.42 -3.68 13.94
C PHE A 114 3.24 -2.95 14.61
N THR A 115 2.04 -3.01 14.04
CA THR A 115 0.87 -2.35 14.62
C THR A 115 0.33 -3.07 15.85
N ASN A 116 0.39 -4.41 15.92
CA ASN A 116 -0.03 -5.12 17.14
C ASN A 116 0.97 -4.90 18.29
N PHE A 117 2.27 -4.80 17.99
CA PHE A 117 3.23 -4.33 18.99
C PHE A 117 2.88 -2.93 19.50
N GLY A 118 2.46 -2.03 18.60
CA GLY A 118 1.95 -0.71 18.96
C GLY A 118 0.70 -0.75 19.84
N VAL A 119 -0.27 -1.61 19.51
CA VAL A 119 -1.48 -1.79 20.33
C VAL A 119 -1.12 -2.27 21.74
N TRP A 120 -0.26 -3.29 21.84
CA TRP A 120 0.21 -3.80 23.13
C TRP A 120 0.90 -2.70 23.96
N LEU A 121 1.73 -1.86 23.34
CA LEU A 121 2.47 -0.79 24.02
C LEU A 121 1.56 0.38 24.46
N LEU A 122 0.56 0.72 23.64
CA LEU A 122 -0.28 1.91 23.84
C LEU A 122 -1.54 1.64 24.68
N TRP A 123 -1.99 0.39 24.78
CA TRP A 123 -3.18 -0.01 25.54
C TRP A 123 -2.86 -1.00 26.68
N PRO A 124 -2.15 -0.57 27.74
CA PRO A 124 -1.85 -1.42 28.91
C PRO A 124 -3.10 -1.95 29.61
N GLN A 125 -4.23 -1.26 29.46
CA GLN A 125 -5.52 -1.66 30.03
C GLN A 125 -6.17 -2.83 29.28
N MET A 126 -5.82 -3.02 27.99
CA MET A 126 -6.32 -4.12 27.16
C MET A 126 -5.39 -5.32 27.21
N TYR A 127 -4.07 -5.08 27.15
CA TYR A 127 -3.05 -6.12 27.22
C TYR A 127 -1.99 -5.74 28.24
N VAL A 128 -1.82 -6.61 29.24
CA VAL A 128 -0.78 -6.40 30.26
C VAL A 128 0.60 -6.36 29.60
N HIS A 129 1.48 -5.47 30.06
CA HIS A 129 2.85 -5.33 29.55
C HIS A 129 3.77 -6.47 30.00
N THR A 130 3.39 -7.71 29.67
CA THR A 130 4.16 -8.94 29.85
C THR A 130 4.27 -9.67 28.51
N TRP A 131 5.17 -10.65 28.43
CA TRP A 131 5.30 -11.52 27.27
C TRP A 131 4.00 -12.23 26.92
N GLN A 132 3.24 -12.67 27.94
CA GLN A 132 1.95 -13.32 27.77
C GLN A 132 0.91 -12.35 27.18
N GLY A 133 0.87 -11.09 27.65
CA GLY A 133 -0.02 -10.08 27.10
C GLY A 133 0.32 -9.71 25.65
N LEU A 134 1.61 -9.68 25.29
CA LEU A 134 2.05 -9.47 23.90
C LEU A 134 1.60 -10.62 23.00
N VAL A 135 1.80 -11.87 23.43
CA VAL A 135 1.34 -13.05 22.69
C VAL A 135 -0.17 -13.02 22.52
N GLN A 136 -0.92 -12.67 23.57
CA GLN A 136 -2.37 -12.53 23.50
C GLN A 136 -2.80 -11.47 22.48
N CYS A 137 -2.13 -10.30 22.45
CA CYS A 137 -2.41 -9.25 21.46
C CYS A 137 -2.23 -9.77 20.02
N TYR A 138 -1.14 -10.50 19.74
CA TYR A 138 -0.94 -11.09 18.42
C TYR A 138 -1.99 -12.15 18.09
N VAL A 139 -2.29 -13.07 19.00
CA VAL A 139 -3.32 -14.10 18.77
C VAL A 139 -4.66 -13.47 18.42
N MET A 140 -5.07 -12.42 19.13
CA MET A 140 -6.31 -11.69 18.85
C MET A 140 -6.25 -10.87 17.56
N GLY A 141 -5.04 -10.49 17.11
CA GLY A 141 -4.79 -9.80 15.85
C GLY A 141 -4.82 -10.70 14.60
N LEU A 142 -4.79 -12.03 14.73
CA LEU A 142 -4.71 -12.95 13.59
C LEU A 142 -5.84 -12.79 12.55
N PRO A 143 -7.11 -12.52 12.92
CA PRO A 143 -8.16 -12.24 11.94
C PRO A 143 -7.84 -11.02 11.07
N PHE A 144 -7.25 -9.97 11.64
CA PHE A 144 -6.85 -8.76 10.92
C PHE A 144 -5.77 -9.07 9.87
N LEU A 145 -4.77 -9.88 10.25
CA LEU A 145 -3.76 -10.37 9.32
C LEU A 145 -4.37 -11.18 8.18
N LYS A 146 -5.29 -12.11 8.49
CA LYS A 146 -5.96 -12.95 7.48
C LYS A 146 -6.66 -12.10 6.42
N TYR A 147 -7.48 -11.14 6.83
CA TYR A 147 -8.20 -10.31 5.86
C TYR A 147 -7.26 -9.40 5.06
N ASN A 148 -6.26 -8.81 5.73
CA ASN A 148 -5.28 -7.96 5.05
C ASN A 148 -4.46 -8.74 4.01
N MET A 149 -4.00 -9.95 4.35
CA MET A 149 -3.27 -10.82 3.41
C MET A 149 -4.14 -11.24 2.23
N LEU A 150 -5.39 -11.65 2.46
CA LEU A 150 -6.31 -12.02 1.37
C LEU A 150 -6.60 -10.82 0.45
N GLY A 151 -6.82 -9.64 1.04
CA GLY A 151 -6.98 -8.40 0.30
C GLY A 151 -5.76 -8.09 -0.57
N ASN A 152 -4.57 -8.10 0.02
CA ASN A 152 -3.32 -7.81 -0.71
C ASN A 152 -2.97 -8.89 -1.75
N LEU A 153 -3.32 -10.16 -1.51
CA LEU A 153 -3.13 -11.24 -2.49
C LEU A 153 -3.93 -11.01 -3.77
N VAL A 154 -5.04 -10.26 -3.70
CA VAL A 154 -5.88 -9.90 -4.86
C VAL A 154 -5.54 -8.51 -5.39
N ILE A 155 -5.56 -7.50 -4.52
CA ILE A 155 -5.44 -6.09 -4.89
C ILE A 155 -4.07 -5.78 -5.49
N VAL A 156 -2.99 -6.24 -4.87
CA VAL A 156 -1.62 -5.94 -5.31
C VAL A 156 -1.36 -6.44 -6.74
N PRO A 157 -1.60 -7.71 -7.10
CA PRO A 157 -1.39 -8.16 -8.47
C PRO A 157 -2.34 -7.52 -9.47
N VAL A 158 -3.60 -7.28 -9.12
CA VAL A 158 -4.58 -6.62 -10.01
C VAL A 158 -4.11 -5.22 -10.37
N VAL A 159 -3.80 -4.39 -9.37
CA VAL A 159 -3.35 -3.01 -9.59
C VAL A 159 -1.99 -2.99 -10.30
N SER A 160 -1.06 -3.87 -9.91
CA SER A 160 0.24 -4.00 -10.59
C SER A 160 0.09 -4.39 -12.07
N SER A 161 -0.88 -5.24 -12.40
CA SER A 161 -1.19 -5.61 -13.78
C SER A 161 -1.68 -4.41 -14.59
N VAL A 162 -2.56 -3.58 -14.01
CA VAL A 162 -3.01 -2.33 -14.66
C VAL A 162 -1.81 -1.42 -14.96
N VAL A 163 -0.89 -1.24 -13.99
CA VAL A 163 0.32 -0.43 -14.17
C VAL A 163 1.22 -0.97 -15.28
N VAL A 164 1.37 -2.30 -15.37
CA VAL A 164 2.22 -2.95 -16.37
C VAL A 164 1.63 -2.90 -17.78
N PHE A 165 0.34 -3.18 -17.93
CA PHE A 165 -0.28 -3.42 -19.24
C PHE A 165 -0.99 -2.20 -19.84
N ALA A 166 -1.56 -1.30 -19.02
CA ALA A 166 -2.30 -0.15 -19.56
C ALA A 166 -1.45 0.75 -20.48
N PRO A 167 -0.18 1.08 -20.17
CA PRO A 167 0.65 1.87 -21.09
C PRO A 167 0.96 1.15 -22.41
N GLN A 168 1.05 -0.19 -22.38
CA GLN A 168 1.33 -0.99 -23.58
C GLN A 168 0.09 -1.01 -24.49
N TRP A 169 -1.08 -1.21 -23.91
CA TRP A 169 -2.35 -1.21 -24.63
C TRP A 169 -2.65 0.15 -25.28
N LEU A 170 -2.45 1.26 -24.55
CA LEU A 170 -2.64 2.61 -25.08
C LEU A 170 -1.71 2.90 -26.27
N LYS A 171 -0.46 2.44 -26.22
CA LYS A 171 0.48 2.57 -27.35
C LYS A 171 -0.02 1.80 -28.58
N LEU A 172 -0.48 0.56 -28.40
CA LEU A 172 -1.00 -0.26 -29.50
C LEU A 172 -2.28 0.33 -30.10
N TYR A 173 -3.18 0.84 -29.26
CA TYR A 173 -4.41 1.49 -29.68
C TYR A 173 -4.14 2.74 -30.53
N ASN A 174 -3.26 3.62 -30.06
CA ASN A 174 -2.89 4.84 -30.80
C ASN A 174 -2.22 4.51 -32.13
N ARG A 175 -1.34 3.51 -32.17
CA ARG A 175 -0.69 3.06 -33.41
C ARG A 175 -1.71 2.55 -34.43
N LYS A 176 -2.70 1.73 -34.00
CA LYS A 176 -3.79 1.29 -34.89
C LYS A 176 -4.61 2.47 -35.43
N LYS A 177 -4.89 3.47 -34.59
CA LYS A 177 -5.65 4.66 -34.99
C LYS A 177 -4.92 5.52 -36.04
N GLU A 178 -3.60 5.59 -35.97
CA GLU A 178 -2.78 6.25 -36.99
C GLU A 178 -2.79 5.48 -38.32
N TYR A 179 -2.72 4.14 -38.29
CA TYR A 179 -2.81 3.32 -39.50
C TYR A 179 -4.16 3.42 -40.23
N VAL A 180 -5.27 3.65 -39.51
CA VAL A 180 -6.61 3.76 -40.11
C VAL A 180 -6.87 5.17 -40.69
N LYS A 181 -6.07 6.17 -40.33
CA LYS A 181 -6.22 7.55 -40.82
C LYS A 181 -5.39 7.88 -42.07
N ASN A 182 -4.45 7.01 -42.44
CA ASN A 182 -3.63 7.11 -43.66
C ASN A 182 -4.13 6.11 -44.69
#